data_AF-A0ABD0Q0C3-F1
#
_entry.id   AF-A0ABD0Q0C3-F1
#
_cell.length_a   1.000
_cell.length_b   1.000
_cell.length_c   1.000
_cell.angle_alpha   90.00
_cell.angle_beta   90.00
_cell.angle_gamma   90.00
#
_symmetry.space_group_name_H-M   'P 1'
#
loop_
_entity.id
_entity.type
_entity.pdbx_description
1 polymer ?
#
loop_
_entity_poly.entity_id
_entity_poly.type
_entity_poly.pdbx_seq_one_letter_code
_entity_poly.pdbx_strand_id
1 'polypeptide(L)'
;VTTPYNADFDGDEMNLHLPQSLETRAEIQELAMVPRMIVTPQSNRPVMGIVQDTLTAVRKFTKRDVFLERGEVMNLLMFLSTWDGKVPQPAILKPRPLWTGKQIFSLIIPGHINAIRTHSTHPDEEDSGPYKHISPGDTK
;
A
#
# COMPACT_ATOMS: atom_id res chain seq x y z
N VAL A 1 11.01 6.39 1.04
CA VAL A 1 12.45 6.46 0.68
C VAL A 1 13.37 6.66 1.88
N THR A 2 12.85 6.94 3.09
CA THR A 2 13.65 7.08 4.33
C THR A 2 14.45 5.81 4.65
N THR A 3 13.81 4.64 4.56
CA THR A 3 14.43 3.34 4.91
C THR A 3 15.72 3.04 4.15
N PRO A 4 15.81 3.17 2.80
CA PRO A 4 17.07 2.99 2.08
C PRO A 4 18.20 3.94 2.49
N TYR A 5 17.88 5.18 2.86
CA TYR A 5 18.89 6.17 3.27
C TYR A 5 19.30 6.03 4.74
N ASN A 6 18.58 5.20 5.50
CA ASN A 6 18.72 5.11 6.96
C ASN A 6 18.72 6.50 7.63
N ALA A 7 17.86 7.38 7.10
CA ALA A 7 17.72 8.76 7.55
C ALA A 7 16.43 8.91 8.36
N ASP A 8 16.45 9.86 9.28
CA ASP A 8 15.25 10.37 9.94
C ASP A 8 15.12 11.90 9.72
N PHE A 9 14.33 12.59 10.56
CA PHE A 9 14.04 14.01 10.41
C PHE A 9 14.44 14.82 11.66
N ASP A 10 15.41 14.35 12.44
CA ASP A 10 15.86 15.02 13.66
C ASP A 10 17.02 16.03 13.45
N GLY A 11 17.53 16.12 12.21
CA GLY A 11 18.63 17.01 11.84
C GLY A 11 19.54 16.48 10.73
N ASP A 12 19.25 15.31 10.16
CA ASP A 12 20.03 14.71 9.07
C ASP A 12 20.18 15.64 7.84
N GLU A 13 21.40 15.71 7.31
CA GLU A 13 21.75 16.45 6.09
C GLU A 13 22.04 15.49 4.93
N MET A 14 21.63 15.85 3.72
CA MET A 14 21.87 15.05 2.50
C MET A 14 22.43 15.92 1.37
N ASN A 15 23.41 15.37 0.65
CA ASN A 15 23.99 16.03 -0.52
C ASN A 15 23.17 15.77 -1.78
N LEU A 16 23.09 16.78 -2.66
CA LEU A 16 22.49 16.66 -3.99
C LEU A 16 23.54 16.95 -5.06
N HIS A 17 23.67 16.04 -6.02
CA HIS A 17 24.57 16.17 -7.16
C HIS A 17 23.77 16.24 -8.46
N LEU A 18 24.06 17.24 -9.30
CA LEU A 18 23.37 17.44 -10.58
C LEU A 18 24.23 16.93 -11.75
N PRO A 19 23.81 15.88 -12.48
CA PRO A 19 24.52 15.45 -13.70
C PRO A 19 24.47 16.54 -14.77
N GLN A 20 25.63 16.85 -15.36
CA GLN A 20 25.77 17.94 -16.34
C GLN A 20 25.68 17.45 -17.79
N SER A 21 26.17 16.25 -18.09
CA SER A 21 26.12 15.68 -19.44
C SER A 21 24.80 14.95 -19.70
N LEU A 22 24.36 14.93 -20.96
CA LEU A 22 23.18 14.16 -21.36
C LEU A 22 23.38 12.66 -21.15
N GLU A 23 24.61 12.18 -21.33
CA GLU A 23 24.99 10.77 -21.12
C GLU A 23 24.82 10.37 -19.65
N THR A 24 25.42 11.09 -18.72
CA THR A 24 25.28 10.80 -17.28
C THR A 24 23.84 11.01 -16.80
N ARG A 25 23.10 11.94 -17.41
CA ARG A 25 21.66 12.10 -17.11
C ARG A 25 20.88 10.86 -17.51
N ALA A 26 21.13 10.30 -18.70
CA ALA A 26 20.52 9.06 -19.15
C ALA A 26 20.94 7.87 -18.27
N GLU A 27 22.21 7.81 -17.88
CA GLU A 27 22.74 6.77 -16.98
C GLU A 27 21.99 6.75 -15.63
N ILE A 28 21.87 7.90 -14.97
CA ILE A 28 21.16 8.00 -13.68
C ILE A 28 19.67 7.68 -13.86
N GLN A 29 19.07 8.13 -14.96
CA GLN A 29 17.66 7.88 -15.26
C GLN A 29 17.36 6.38 -15.48
N GLU A 30 18.23 5.68 -16.22
CA GLU A 30 17.97 4.29 -16.59
C GLU A 30 18.54 3.27 -15.60
N LEU A 31 19.61 3.60 -14.87
CA LEU A 31 20.25 2.69 -13.93
C LEU A 31 19.91 3.02 -12.48
N ALA A 32 20.06 4.27 -12.05
CA ALA A 32 20.06 4.66 -10.64
C ALA A 32 18.76 5.32 -10.15
N MET A 33 17.69 5.31 -10.96
CA MET A 33 16.43 5.92 -10.57
C MET A 33 15.74 5.14 -9.43
N VAL A 34 15.20 5.85 -8.45
CA VAL A 34 14.57 5.29 -7.23
C VAL A 34 13.55 4.17 -7.51
N PRO A 35 12.62 4.27 -8.49
CA PRO A 35 11.67 3.18 -8.77
C PRO A 35 12.34 1.88 -9.24
N ARG A 36 13.52 1.96 -9.87
CA ARG A 36 14.31 0.79 -10.28
C ARG A 36 15.08 0.16 -9.11
N MET A 37 15.22 0.89 -8.00
CA MET A 37 15.96 0.49 -6.79
C MET A 37 15.05 0.03 -5.64
N ILE A 38 13.79 -0.30 -5.93
CA ILE A 38 12.85 -0.79 -4.89
C ILE A 38 13.28 -2.14 -4.32
N VAL A 39 13.79 -3.05 -5.15
CA VAL A 39 14.24 -4.40 -4.77
C VAL A 39 15.76 -4.47 -4.78
N THR A 40 16.36 -4.89 -3.66
CA THR A 40 17.82 -5.03 -3.56
C THR A 40 18.31 -6.42 -3.99
N PRO A 41 19.42 -6.52 -4.75
CA PRO A 41 20.07 -7.79 -5.03
C PRO A 41 20.76 -8.40 -3.79
N GLN A 42 21.03 -7.62 -2.74
CA GLN A 42 21.70 -8.12 -1.52
C GLN A 42 20.90 -9.22 -0.80
N SER A 43 19.58 -9.09 -0.80
CA SER A 43 18.68 -10.01 -0.07
C SER A 43 17.42 -10.38 -0.84
N ASN A 44 17.36 -10.06 -2.14
CA ASN A 44 16.26 -10.38 -3.05
C ASN A 44 14.87 -9.99 -2.53
N ARG A 45 14.80 -8.85 -1.82
CA ARG A 45 13.58 -8.34 -1.17
C ARG A 45 13.46 -6.83 -1.35
N PRO A 46 12.25 -6.26 -1.26
CA PRO A 46 12.08 -4.82 -1.30
C PRO A 46 12.76 -4.15 -0.10
N VAL A 47 13.48 -3.05 -0.34
CA VAL A 47 14.07 -2.18 0.70
C VAL A 47 13.14 -1.01 1.03
N MET A 48 12.25 -0.67 0.10
CA MET A 48 11.23 0.35 0.29
C MET A 48 9.88 -0.29 0.61
N GLY A 49 9.19 0.25 1.60
CA GLY A 49 7.87 -0.19 2.00
C GLY A 49 7.05 0.93 2.63
N ILE A 50 5.82 0.60 2.98
CA ILE A 50 4.94 1.48 3.76
C ILE A 50 5.40 1.46 5.21
N VAL A 51 5.63 2.62 5.80
CA VAL A 51 6.19 2.78 7.15
C VAL A 51 5.39 3.79 7.99
N GLN A 52 5.66 3.82 9.30
CA GLN A 52 5.14 4.81 10.25
C GLN A 52 3.61 4.94 10.22
N ASP A 53 3.09 6.15 10.05
CA ASP A 53 1.66 6.46 10.14
C ASP A 53 0.85 5.76 9.07
N THR A 54 1.38 5.70 7.84
CA THR A 54 0.65 5.04 6.75
C THR A 54 0.50 3.55 7.03
N LEU A 55 1.53 2.90 7.58
CA LEU A 55 1.46 1.48 7.94
C LEU A 55 0.42 1.24 9.03
N THR A 56 0.41 2.10 10.06
CA THR A 56 -0.54 2.04 11.16
C THR A 56 -1.98 2.32 10.69
N ALA A 57 -2.14 3.32 9.83
CA ALA A 57 -3.42 3.71 9.27
C ALA A 57 -3.98 2.62 8.36
N VAL A 58 -3.15 1.99 7.50
CA VAL A 58 -3.59 0.88 6.63
C VAL A 58 -4.15 -0.25 7.48
N ARG A 59 -3.45 -0.66 8.55
CA ARG A 59 -3.98 -1.69 9.47
C ARG A 59 -5.35 -1.32 10.01
N LYS A 60 -5.52 -0.10 10.53
CA LYS A 60 -6.80 0.36 11.07
C LYS A 60 -7.88 0.45 9.99
N PHE A 61 -7.54 0.99 8.82
CA PHE A 61 -8.45 1.23 7.70
C PHE A 61 -8.98 -0.08 7.11
N THR A 62 -8.15 -1.12 7.01
CA THR A 62 -8.55 -2.41 6.44
C THR A 62 -9.20 -3.35 7.44
N LYS A 63 -9.51 -2.93 8.68
CA LYS A 63 -10.30 -3.75 9.61
C LYS A 63 -11.72 -4.00 9.09
N ARG A 64 -12.39 -5.03 9.62
CA ARG A 64 -13.71 -5.48 9.12
C ARG A 64 -14.86 -4.54 9.54
N ASP A 65 -14.68 -3.84 10.64
CA ASP A 65 -15.62 -2.89 11.25
C ASP A 65 -15.52 -1.47 10.68
N VAL A 66 -14.61 -1.23 9.72
CA VAL A 66 -14.49 0.07 9.05
C VAL A 66 -15.43 0.17 7.87
N PHE A 67 -16.41 1.05 8.02
CA PHE A 67 -17.36 1.43 6.98
C PHE A 67 -17.24 2.91 6.65
N LEU A 68 -17.35 3.22 5.37
CA LEU A 68 -17.21 4.56 4.81
C LEU A 68 -18.51 4.99 4.14
N GLU A 69 -18.87 6.26 4.34
CA GLU A 69 -20.00 6.89 3.69
C GLU A 69 -19.65 7.35 2.28
N ARG A 70 -20.69 7.58 1.46
CA ARG A 70 -20.54 7.98 0.05
C ARG A 70 -19.64 9.22 -0.12
N GLY A 71 -19.77 10.22 0.78
CA GLY A 71 -18.96 11.44 0.71
C GLY A 71 -17.48 11.20 1.00
N GLU A 72 -17.18 10.39 2.02
CA GLU A 72 -15.81 10.01 2.38
C GLU A 72 -15.15 9.20 1.26
N VAL A 73 -15.90 8.25 0.68
CA VAL A 73 -15.43 7.44 -0.45
C VAL A 73 -15.08 8.33 -1.63
N MET A 74 -15.96 9.27 -2.02
CA MET A 74 -15.66 10.19 -3.12
C MET A 74 -14.42 11.03 -2.85
N ASN A 75 -14.28 11.56 -1.63
CA ASN A 75 -13.11 12.34 -1.27
C ASN A 75 -11.83 11.51 -1.38
N LEU A 76 -11.85 10.25 -0.91
CA LEU A 76 -10.71 9.33 -1.04
C LEU A 76 -10.40 9.00 -2.51
N LEU A 77 -11.43 8.78 -3.34
CA LEU A 77 -11.25 8.49 -4.77
C LEU A 77 -10.58 9.66 -5.51
N MET A 78 -10.79 10.91 -5.08
CA MET A 78 -10.12 12.07 -5.68
C MET A 78 -8.59 12.04 -5.52
N PHE A 79 -8.06 11.33 -4.53
CA PHE A 79 -6.61 11.18 -4.34
C PHE A 79 -5.99 10.05 -5.18
N LEU A 80 -6.80 9.22 -5.84
CA LEU A 80 -6.31 8.13 -6.68
C LEU A 80 -6.00 8.63 -8.09
N SER A 81 -4.71 8.74 -8.43
CA SER A 81 -4.25 9.15 -9.76
C SER A 81 -4.57 8.13 -10.86
N THR A 82 -4.75 6.86 -10.51
CA THR A 82 -5.05 5.75 -11.43
C THR A 82 -6.53 5.39 -11.48
N TRP A 83 -7.41 6.24 -10.94
CA TRP A 83 -8.85 5.96 -10.90
C TRP A 83 -9.48 6.08 -12.29
N ASP A 84 -10.34 5.12 -12.64
CA ASP A 84 -11.02 5.01 -13.94
C ASP A 84 -12.33 5.83 -14.02
N GLY A 85 -12.61 6.64 -13.00
CA GLY A 85 -13.84 7.43 -12.90
C GLY A 85 -15.07 6.64 -12.44
N LYS A 86 -14.94 5.33 -12.14
CA LYS A 86 -16.07 4.51 -11.71
C LYS A 86 -16.05 4.31 -10.20
N VAL A 87 -17.15 4.71 -9.56
CA VAL A 87 -17.34 4.44 -8.12
C VAL A 87 -17.75 2.97 -7.97
N PRO A 88 -17.08 2.18 -7.11
CA PRO A 88 -17.43 0.78 -6.92
C PRO A 88 -18.82 0.63 -6.27
N GLN A 89 -19.45 -0.52 -6.48
CA GLN A 89 -20.70 -0.83 -5.78
C GLN A 89 -20.44 -0.96 -4.26
N PRO A 90 -21.28 -0.36 -3.40
CA PRO A 90 -21.13 -0.47 -1.96
C PRO A 90 -21.29 -1.93 -1.50
N ALA A 91 -20.53 -2.34 -0.48
CA ALA A 91 -20.68 -3.66 0.14
C ALA A 91 -22.06 -3.84 0.81
N ILE A 92 -22.62 -2.76 1.34
CA ILE A 92 -23.94 -2.76 1.97
C ILE A 92 -24.82 -1.75 1.23
N LEU A 93 -25.97 -2.18 0.72
CA LEU A 93 -26.89 -1.32 -0.03
C LEU A 93 -28.01 -0.72 0.83
N LYS A 94 -28.45 -1.44 1.87
CA LYS A 94 -29.54 -1.04 2.78
C LYS A 94 -29.10 -1.19 4.24
N PRO A 95 -29.58 -0.35 5.17
CA PRO A 95 -30.52 0.77 4.97
C PRO A 95 -29.90 1.99 4.29
N ARG A 96 -28.57 2.08 4.26
CA ARG A 96 -27.81 3.13 3.58
C ARG A 96 -26.61 2.51 2.86
N PRO A 97 -26.11 3.13 1.77
CA PRO A 97 -24.95 2.62 1.06
C PRO A 97 -23.68 2.80 1.88
N LEU A 98 -22.96 1.71 2.15
CA LEU A 98 -21.67 1.71 2.86
C LEU A 98 -20.63 0.91 2.10
N TRP A 99 -19.42 1.45 2.07
CA TRP A 99 -18.23 0.80 1.53
C TRP A 99 -17.33 0.34 2.66
N THR A 100 -16.59 -0.73 2.44
CA THR A 100 -15.56 -1.16 3.41
C THR A 100 -14.21 -0.54 3.07
N GLY A 101 -13.35 -0.36 4.06
CA GLY A 101 -11.97 0.08 3.80
C GLY A 101 -11.22 -0.87 2.85
N LYS A 102 -11.47 -2.19 2.94
CA LYS A 102 -10.88 -3.19 2.01
C LYS A 102 -11.30 -2.97 0.56
N GLN A 103 -12.56 -2.59 0.30
CA GLN A 103 -13.02 -2.27 -1.06
C GLN A 103 -12.26 -1.09 -1.65
N ILE A 104 -12.09 -0.02 -0.87
CA ILE A 104 -11.36 1.18 -1.33
C ILE A 104 -9.87 0.86 -1.48
N PHE A 105 -9.29 0.10 -0.55
CA PHE A 105 -7.89 -0.33 -0.64
C PHE A 105 -7.63 -1.18 -1.90
N SER A 106 -8.61 -2.00 -2.32
CA SER A 106 -8.48 -2.82 -3.53
C SER A 106 -8.35 -1.99 -4.81
N LEU A 107 -8.88 -0.75 -4.83
CA LEU A 107 -8.72 0.15 -5.98
C LEU A 107 -7.31 0.74 -6.09
N ILE A 108 -6.52 0.68 -5.02
CA ILE A 108 -5.12 1.13 -4.98
C ILE A 108 -4.21 0.07 -5.61
N ILE A 109 -4.57 -1.22 -5.48
CA ILE A 109 -3.78 -2.34 -5.99
C ILE A 109 -3.96 -2.42 -7.51
N PRO A 110 -2.88 -2.34 -8.31
CA PRO A 110 -2.98 -2.31 -9.75
C PRO A 110 -3.26 -3.69 -10.36
N GLY A 111 -4.05 -3.72 -11.44
CA GLY A 111 -4.21 -4.89 -12.32
C GLY A 111 -4.74 -6.13 -11.61
N HIS A 112 -4.11 -7.28 -11.90
CA HIS A 112 -4.50 -8.59 -11.39
C HIS A 112 -3.34 -9.22 -10.62
N ILE A 113 -3.19 -8.85 -9.35
CA ILE A 113 -2.13 -9.34 -8.45
C ILE A 113 -2.72 -10.39 -7.50
N ASN A 114 -2.05 -11.54 -7.40
CA ASN A 114 -2.38 -12.59 -6.46
C ASN A 114 -1.29 -12.70 -5.38
N ALA A 115 -1.67 -12.56 -4.12
CA ALA A 115 -0.79 -12.77 -2.98
C ALA A 115 -1.60 -13.33 -1.81
N ILE A 116 -1.02 -14.29 -1.08
CA ILE A 116 -1.62 -14.86 0.12
C ILE A 116 -0.63 -14.63 1.26
N ARG A 117 -1.09 -13.94 2.31
CA ARG A 117 -0.34 -13.68 3.55
C ARG A 117 -1.28 -13.65 4.74
N THR A 118 -0.75 -14.00 5.89
CA THR A 118 -1.44 -13.97 7.18
C THR A 118 -1.14 -12.68 7.93
N HIS A 119 -2.05 -12.27 8.82
CA HIS A 119 -1.76 -11.17 9.74
C HIS A 119 -0.78 -11.62 10.83
N SER A 120 -0.13 -10.68 11.51
CA SER A 120 0.82 -10.99 12.59
C SER A 120 0.19 -11.70 13.78
N THR A 121 -1.14 -11.63 13.94
CA THR A 121 -1.90 -12.28 15.01
C THR A 121 -2.80 -13.40 14.48
N HIS A 122 -2.42 -14.01 13.36
CA HIS A 122 -3.16 -15.12 12.78
C HIS A 122 -3.21 -16.30 13.76
N PRO A 123 -4.39 -16.87 14.04
CA PRO A 123 -4.50 -18.07 14.88
C PRO A 123 -4.17 -19.33 14.07
N ASP A 124 -3.22 -20.14 14.53
CA ASP A 124 -2.76 -21.38 13.87
C ASP A 124 -3.90 -22.39 13.60
N GLU A 125 -4.98 -22.34 14.38
CA GLU A 125 -6.17 -23.19 14.19
C GLU A 125 -6.90 -22.90 12.86
N GLU A 126 -6.74 -21.71 12.29
CA GLU A 126 -7.41 -21.31 11.05
C GLU A 126 -6.65 -21.72 9.76
N ASP A 127 -5.43 -22.25 9.86
CA ASP A 127 -4.57 -22.63 8.72
C ASP A 127 -5.15 -23.78 7.87
N SER A 128 -5.86 -24.70 8.51
CA SER A 128 -6.35 -25.95 7.90
C SER A 128 -7.86 -25.96 7.64
N GLY A 129 -8.56 -24.89 8.04
CA GLY A 129 -10.00 -24.77 7.88
C GLY A 129 -10.44 -24.47 6.43
N PRO A 130 -11.74 -24.68 6.10
CA PRO A 130 -12.30 -24.34 4.79
C PRO A 130 -12.21 -22.83 4.46
N TYR A 131 -12.00 -22.00 5.49
CA TYR A 131 -11.89 -20.55 5.39
C TYR A 131 -10.46 -20.01 5.54
N LYS A 132 -9.42 -20.86 5.37
CA LYS A 132 -8.02 -20.44 5.48
C LYS A 132 -7.64 -19.22 4.62
N HIS A 133 -8.36 -19.00 3.52
CA HIS A 133 -8.15 -17.88 2.60
C HIS A 133 -8.88 -16.58 3.01
N ILE A 134 -9.78 -16.66 3.99
CA ILE A 134 -10.59 -15.54 4.49
C ILE A 134 -10.69 -15.60 6.03
N SER A 135 -9.54 -15.78 6.69
CA SER A 135 -9.41 -15.84 8.14
C SER A 135 -10.11 -14.64 8.81
N PRO A 136 -11.20 -14.88 9.57
CA PRO A 136 -11.83 -13.82 10.34
C PRO A 136 -10.88 -13.26 11.41
N GLY A 137 -9.99 -14.10 11.96
CA GLY A 137 -8.97 -13.75 12.94
C GLY A 137 -7.99 -12.68 12.47
N ASP A 138 -7.62 -12.68 11.19
CA ASP A 138 -6.70 -11.70 10.59
C ASP A 138 -7.22 -10.26 10.58
N THR A 139 -8.50 -10.07 10.87
CA THR A 139 -9.16 -8.77 10.83
C THR A 139 -9.70 -8.28 12.18
N LYS A 140 -9.36 -8.98 13.27
CA LYS A 140 -9.68 -8.59 14.66
C LYS A 140 -8.83 -7.40 15.15
#